data_AF-A0A7W0WEU3-F1
#
_entry.id   AF-A0A7W0WEU3-F1
#
_cell.length_a   1.000
_cell.length_b   1.000
_cell.length_c   1.000
_cell.angle_alpha   90.00
_cell.angle_beta   90.00
_cell.angle_gamma   90.00
#
_symmetry.space_group_name_H-M   'P 1'
#
loop_
_entity.id
_entity.type
_entity.pdbx_description
1 polymer ?
#
loop_
_entity_poly.entity_id
_entity_poly.type
_entity_poly.pdbx_seq_one_letter_code
_entity_poly.pdbx_strand_id
1 'polypeptide(L)' 'MDKARVHRNQDQDHHPHACYDGLVFLTYTTYDDEVGDEVERIESVPCRRCAISSEQDRLDHDE' A
#
# COMPACT_ATOMS: atom_id res chain seq x y z
N MET A 1 21.53 -17.66 4.24
CA MET A 1 20.20 -18.00 4.76
C MET A 1 19.28 -16.83 4.48
N ASP A 2 18.48 -16.96 3.43
CA ASP A 2 17.46 -16.00 3.01
C ASP A 2 16.43 -15.79 4.13
N LYS A 3 16.36 -14.57 4.66
CA LYS A 3 15.31 -14.18 5.61
C LYS A 3 14.04 -14.00 4.81
N ALA A 4 13.31 -15.10 4.60
CA ALA A 4 11.96 -15.08 4.10
C ALA A 4 11.14 -14.12 4.97
N ARG A 5 10.64 -13.04 4.36
CA ARG A 5 9.71 -12.10 4.98
C ARG A 5 8.46 -12.91 5.35
N VAL A 6 8.35 -13.24 6.64
CA VAL A 6 7.22 -14.01 7.16
C VAL A 6 6.00 -13.10 7.07
N HIS A 7 5.13 -13.35 6.09
CA HIS A 7 3.79 -12.78 6.06
C HIS A 7 3.00 -13.47 7.17
N ARG A 8 3.00 -12.86 8.35
CA ARG A 8 2.21 -13.35 9.48
C ARG A 8 0.74 -13.15 9.13
N ASN A 9 0.12 -14.25 8.75
CA ASN A 9 -1.29 -14.35 8.42
C ASN A 9 -2.08 -14.28 9.73
N GLN A 10 -2.63 -13.11 10.08
CA GLN A 10 -3.56 -12.98 11.20
C GLN A 10 -4.83 -12.24 10.77
N ASP A 11 -5.95 -12.86 11.12
CA ASP A 11 -7.33 -12.66 10.69
C ASP A 11 -7.94 -11.30 11.07
N GLN A 12 -7.37 -10.19 10.57
CA GLN A 12 -7.90 -8.84 10.78
C GLN A 12 -8.29 -8.21 9.43
N ASP A 13 -9.60 -8.11 9.18
CA ASP A 13 -10.21 -7.48 8.00
C ASP A 13 -9.91 -8.18 6.65
N HIS A 14 -10.33 -9.45 6.51
CA HIS A 14 -10.30 -10.24 5.27
C HIS A 14 -11.21 -9.71 4.12
N HIS A 15 -11.65 -8.45 4.16
CA HIS A 15 -12.34 -7.85 3.03
C HIS A 15 -11.32 -7.54 1.92
N PRO A 16 -11.55 -8.01 0.68
CA PRO A 16 -10.60 -7.81 -0.41
C PRO A 16 -10.32 -6.31 -0.58
N HIS A 17 -9.04 -5.96 -0.51
CA HIS A 17 -8.55 -4.62 -0.77
C HIS A 17 -7.71 -4.67 -2.03
N ALA A 18 -7.76 -3.60 -2.83
CA ALA A 18 -7.19 -3.56 -4.17
C ALA A 18 -5.65 -3.44 -4.21
N CYS A 19 -4.97 -3.64 -3.08
CA CYS A 19 -3.53 -3.43 -3.02
C CYS A 19 -2.73 -4.66 -3.49
N TYR A 20 -1.55 -4.40 -4.03
CA TYR A 20 -0.52 -5.39 -4.34
C TYR A 20 0.74 -5.06 -3.54
N ASP A 21 1.23 -6.02 -2.75
CA ASP A 21 2.37 -5.85 -1.81
C ASP A 21 2.25 -4.60 -0.91
N GLY A 22 1.04 -4.33 -0.40
CA GLY A 22 0.77 -3.19 0.48
C GLY A 22 0.69 -1.83 -0.23
N LEU A 23 0.70 -1.78 -1.57
CA LEU A 23 0.57 -0.56 -2.36
C LEU A 23 -0.72 -0.57 -3.19
N VAL A 24 -1.37 0.59 -3.31
CA VAL A 24 -2.48 0.84 -4.23
C VAL A 24 -1.97 1.73 -5.35
N PHE A 25 -2.30 1.38 -6.59
CA PHE A 25 -1.94 2.15 -7.77
C PHE A 25 -3.13 2.98 -8.21
N LEU A 26 -2.97 4.29 -8.24
CA LEU A 26 -4.00 5.24 -8.65
C LEU A 26 -3.63 5.81 -10.01
N THR A 27 -4.54 5.70 -10.97
CA THR A 27 -4.44 6.39 -12.25
C THR A 27 -5.37 7.58 -12.24
N TYR A 28 -4.86 8.75 -12.61
CA TYR A 28 -5.66 9.97 -12.73
C TYR A 28 -5.10 10.87 -13.82
N THR A 29 -5.97 11.70 -14.40
CA THR A 29 -5.59 12.71 -15.38
C THR A 29 -5.19 14.00 -14.67
N THR A 30 -4.10 14.63 -15.11
CA THR A 30 -3.67 15.94 -14.60
C THR A 30 -3.03 16.75 -15.72
N TYR A 31 -3.08 18.07 -15.63
CA TYR A 31 -2.43 18.95 -16.60
C TYR A 31 -0.92 19.00 -16.34
N ASP A 32 -0.13 18.89 -17.40
CA ASP A 32 1.33 18.96 -17.35
C ASP A 32 1.81 20.20 -18.12
N ASP A 33 2.44 21.14 -17.42
CA ASP A 33 2.90 22.40 -18.02
C ASP A 33 4.06 22.22 -19.02
N GLU A 34 4.85 21.14 -18.91
CA GLU A 34 5.95 20.85 -19.85
C GLU A 34 5.42 20.31 -21.18
N VAL A 35 4.33 19.53 -21.11
CA VAL A 35 3.62 18.99 -22.27
C VAL A 35 2.60 19.99 -22.83
N GLY A 36 2.05 20.85 -21.99
CA GLY A 36 1.01 21.81 -22.33
C GLY A 36 -0.39 21.20 -22.50
N ASP A 37 -0.62 19.98 -21.98
CA ASP A 37 -1.89 19.25 -22.10
C ASP A 37 -2.16 18.34 -20.89
N GLU A 38 -3.35 17.74 -20.84
CA GLU A 38 -3.73 16.71 -19.87
C GLU A 38 -3.03 15.38 -20.17
N VAL A 39 -2.43 14.79 -19.12
CA VAL A 39 -1.73 13.50 -19.19
C VAL A 39 -2.25 12.54 -18.11
N GLU A 40 -2.21 11.25 -18.41
CA GLU A 40 -2.46 10.21 -17.40
C GLU A 40 -1.22 10.03 -16.52
N ARG A 41 -1.41 10.06 -15.20
CA ARG A 41 -0.39 9.78 -14.19
C ARG A 41 -0.74 8.54 -13.42
N ILE A 42 0.29 7.79 -13.01
CA ILE A 42 0.17 6.63 -12.15
C ILE A 42 0.95 6.92 -10.88
N GLU A 43 0.29 6.84 -9.72
CA GLU A 43 0.91 6.99 -8.40
C GLU A 43 0.74 5.71 -7.58
N SER A 44 1.80 5.30 -6.88
CA SER A 44 1.75 4.23 -5.89
C SER A 44 1.62 4.80 -4.49
N VAL A 45 0.51 4.51 -3.81
CA VAL A 45 0.26 4.98 -2.44
C VAL A 45 0.16 3.80 -1.46
N PRO A 46 0.57 3.95 -0.19
CA PRO A 46 0.41 2.90 0.81
C PRO A 46 -1.05 2.48 0.98
N CYS A 47 -1.30 1.18 1.08
CA CYS A 47 -2.61 0.68 1.44
C CYS A 47 -2.90 1.04 2.90
N ARG A 48 -3.96 1.83 3.10
CA ARG A 48 -4.36 2.27 4.44
C ARG A 48 -4.55 1.10 5.41
N ARG A 49 -5.14 -0.01 4.96
CA ARG A 49 -5.35 -1.21 5.80
C ARG A 49 -4.03 -1.88 6.19
N CYS A 50 -3.12 -2.07 5.23
CA CYS A 50 -1.81 -2.67 5.50
C CYS A 50 -0.94 -1.78 6.40
N ALA A 51 -1.04 -0.46 6.26
CA ALA A 51 -0.31 0.47 7.11
C ALA A 51 -0.79 0.36 8.57
N ILE A 52 -2.10 0.38 8.80
CA ILE A 52 -2.70 0.28 10.15
C ILE A 52 -2.33 -1.03 10.83
N SER A 53 -2.40 -2.17 10.12
CA SER A 53 -2.04 -3.46 10.70
C SER A 53 -0.56 -3.56 11.07
N SER A 54 0.33 -2.94 10.29
CA SER A 54 1.77 -2.90 10.60
C SER A 54 2.11 -2.04 11.82
N GLU A 55 1.28 -1.04 12.15
CA GLU A 55 1.43 -0.24 13.37
C GLU A 55 0.96 -1.01 14.62
N GLN A 56 -0.07 -1.84 14.48
CA GLN A 56 -0.57 -2.72 15.55
C GLN A 56 0.47 -3.79 15.96
N ASP A 57 1.15 -4.42 15.00
CA ASP A 57 2.12 -5.50 15.26
C ASP A 57 3.36 -5.03 16.06
N ARG A 58 3.74 -3.75 15.92
CA ARG A 58 4.85 -3.15 16.69
C ARG A 58 4.51 -2.94 18.16
N LEU A 59 3.23 -2.76 18.49
CA LEU A 59 2.80 -2.55 19.88
C LEU A 59 2.69 -3.87 20.65
N ASP A 60 2.43 -4.99 19.96
CA ASP A 60 2.27 -6.33 20.55
C ASP A 60 3.62 -7.05 20.81
N HIS A 61 4.73 -6.55 20.24
CA HIS A 61 6.07 -7.16 20.37
C HIS A 61 6.93 -6.59 21.52
N ASP A 62 6.45 -5.54 22.19
CA ASP A 62 7.11 -4.87 23.32
C ASP A 62 6.52 -5.31 24.70
N GLU A 63 5.69 -6.36 24.75
CA GLU A 63 5.19 -7.03 25.98
C GLU A 63 5.87 -8.38 26.26
#